data_AF-A0A8B6DR31-F1
#
_entry.id   AF-A0A8B6DR31-F1
#
_cell.length_a   1.000
_cell.length_b   1.000
_cell.length_c   1.000
_cell.angle_alpha   90.00
_cell.angle_beta   90.00
_cell.angle_gamma   90.00
#
_symmetry.space_group_name_H-M   'P 1'
#
loop_
_entity.id
_entity.type
_entity.pdbx_description
1 polymer ?
#
loop_
_entity_poly.entity_id
_entity_poly.type
_entity_poly.pdbx_seq_one_letter_code
_entity_poly.pdbx_strand_id
1 'polypeptide(L)'
;MPELAGPCKGHDCKVSEVCIPNSPTYTCVPLLDHTTGTRERILVSQGKKTGQSSTYHHNYGSRLGVDGIKEPNNHFHTLDEFEPFWWVNLGQVYKIQKVVSTNRMNCIGCTGRLKKMVIHVGNSLDTCQMKLCGQFIGPAVPNQIIVTPCFALPQGQIVKLTSVNTAAPDFFHLSEVEVYGF
;
A
#
# COMPACT_ATOMS: atom_id res chain seq x y z
N MET A 1 18.86 -35.60 14.21
CA MET A 1 20.02 -34.77 14.59
C MET A 1 20.16 -33.65 13.55
N PRO A 2 20.49 -32.40 13.91
CA PRO A 2 20.57 -31.81 15.25
C PRO A 2 19.37 -30.90 15.56
N GLU A 3 18.99 -30.92 16.83
CA GLU A 3 18.16 -29.91 17.48
C GLU A 3 18.95 -28.60 17.50
N LEU A 4 18.34 -27.48 17.09
CA LEU A 4 18.99 -26.17 17.16
C LEU A 4 19.19 -25.79 18.64
N ALA A 5 20.43 -25.92 19.12
CA ALA A 5 20.88 -25.35 20.38
C ALA A 5 21.14 -23.85 20.16
N GLY A 6 20.34 -22.99 20.80
CA GLY A 6 20.49 -21.55 20.68
C GLY A 6 19.94 -20.79 21.89
N PRO A 7 20.35 -19.52 22.09
CA PRO A 7 20.11 -18.75 23.31
C PRO A 7 18.64 -18.46 23.66
N CYS A 8 17.69 -18.69 22.74
CA CYS A 8 16.26 -18.41 22.92
C CYS A 8 15.41 -19.67 23.16
N LYS A 9 16.01 -20.80 23.59
CA LYS A 9 15.28 -22.04 23.87
C LYS A 9 14.80 -22.06 25.32
N GLY A 10 13.48 -22.07 25.55
CA GLY A 10 12.86 -22.25 26.88
C GLY A 10 12.75 -21.00 27.75
N HIS A 11 13.05 -19.82 27.21
CA HIS A 11 12.86 -18.54 27.89
C HIS A 11 11.87 -17.68 27.09
N ASP A 12 10.63 -17.64 27.56
CA ASP A 12 9.59 -16.78 27.01
C ASP A 12 9.89 -15.33 27.44
N CYS A 13 10.33 -14.49 26.50
CA CYS A 13 10.19 -13.05 26.68
C CYS A 13 8.70 -12.74 26.92
N LYS A 14 8.40 -11.61 27.58
CA LYS A 14 7.00 -11.23 27.75
C LYS A 14 6.34 -11.09 26.38
N VAL A 15 5.00 -11.21 26.31
CA VAL A 15 4.23 -11.01 25.06
C VAL A 15 4.57 -9.68 24.37
N SER A 16 5.04 -8.69 25.13
CA SER A 16 5.48 -7.37 24.69
C SER A 16 6.98 -7.26 24.36
N GLU A 17 7.69 -8.37 24.11
CA GLU A 17 9.15 -8.39 23.93
C GLU A 17 9.59 -9.39 22.84
N VAL A 18 10.75 -9.16 22.23
CA VAL A 18 11.39 -10.07 21.25
C VAL A 18 12.72 -10.57 21.80
N CYS A 19 13.00 -11.87 21.66
CA CYS A 19 14.30 -12.46 22.02
C CYS A 19 15.33 -12.24 20.91
N ILE A 20 16.42 -11.54 21.23
CA ILE A 20 17.58 -11.37 20.34
C ILE A 20 18.76 -12.20 20.90
N PRO A 21 19.27 -13.21 20.16
CA PRO A 21 20.39 -14.03 20.61
C PRO A 21 21.71 -13.27 20.49
N ASN A 22 22.43 -13.14 21.61
CA ASN A 22 23.76 -12.51 21.71
C ASN A 22 24.73 -13.52 22.35
N SER A 23 25.14 -14.56 21.63
CA SER A 23 25.95 -15.67 22.19
C SER A 23 27.09 -15.17 23.09
N PRO A 24 27.19 -15.61 24.37
CA PRO A 24 26.49 -16.74 24.99
C PRO A 24 25.16 -16.40 25.67
N THR A 25 24.64 -15.17 25.55
CA THR A 25 23.42 -14.69 26.21
C THR A 25 22.29 -14.41 25.22
N TYR A 26 21.13 -13.97 25.73
CA TYR A 26 20.04 -13.40 24.95
C TYR A 26 19.60 -12.09 25.59
N THR A 27 18.96 -11.23 24.80
CA THR A 27 18.35 -9.98 25.28
C THR A 27 16.88 -9.99 24.88
N CYS A 28 15.97 -9.87 25.85
CA CYS A 28 14.58 -9.52 25.56
C CYS A 28 14.51 -8.01 25.39
N VAL A 29 14.24 -7.56 24.17
CA VAL A 29 13.99 -6.14 23.91
C VAL A 29 12.49 -5.90 23.89
N PRO A 30 11.97 -4.83 24.52
CA PRO A 30 10.57 -4.45 24.35
C PRO A 30 10.24 -4.35 22.87
N LEU A 31 9.13 -4.99 22.45
CA LEU A 31 8.36 -4.50 21.33
C LEU A 31 8.02 -3.06 21.72
N LEU A 32 8.54 -2.10 20.97
CA LEU A 32 8.49 -0.68 21.34
C LEU A 32 7.10 -0.31 21.86
N ASP A 33 7.02 -0.09 23.18
CA ASP A 33 5.80 0.25 23.90
C ASP A 33 5.63 1.78 23.76
N HIS A 34 4.69 2.20 22.91
CA HIS A 34 4.46 3.60 22.62
C HIS A 34 3.75 4.30 23.79
N THR A 35 4.53 4.66 24.80
CA THR A 35 4.21 5.65 25.86
C THR A 35 4.24 7.10 25.35
N THR A 36 4.24 7.30 24.03
CA THR A 36 3.87 8.56 23.37
C THR A 36 2.56 8.32 22.62
N GLY A 37 1.53 9.14 22.86
CA GLY A 37 0.17 8.99 22.32
C GLY A 37 0.00 9.12 20.80
N THR A 38 0.97 8.64 20.02
CA THR A 38 0.90 8.47 18.57
C THR A 38 0.71 7.00 18.27
N ARG A 39 -0.48 6.61 17.79
CA ARG A 39 -0.76 5.24 17.34
C ARG A 39 0.31 4.77 16.34
N GLU A 40 0.83 3.57 16.54
CA GLU A 40 1.82 2.94 15.65
C GLU A 40 1.21 2.75 14.25
N ARG A 41 2.00 3.07 13.23
CA ARG A 41 1.56 3.09 11.84
C ARG A 41 1.83 1.73 11.24
N ILE A 42 0.78 1.00 10.90
CA ILE A 42 0.91 -0.34 10.33
C ILE A 42 0.60 -0.32 8.83
N LEU A 43 1.30 -1.17 8.08
CA LEU A 43 0.95 -1.48 6.69
C LEU A 43 -0.33 -2.32 6.70
N VAL A 44 -1.42 -1.78 6.16
CA VAL A 44 -2.77 -2.38 6.26
C VAL A 44 -3.30 -2.91 4.93
N SER A 45 -2.63 -2.64 3.81
CA SER A 45 -3.07 -3.09 2.47
C SER A 45 -2.55 -4.45 2.03
N GLN A 46 -1.45 -4.95 2.60
CA GLN A 46 -0.76 -6.16 2.12
C GLN A 46 -1.71 -7.37 2.05
N GLY A 47 -1.76 -8.03 0.88
CA GLY A 47 -2.56 -9.23 0.65
C GLY A 47 -4.07 -9.03 0.75
N LYS A 48 -4.56 -7.79 0.82
CA LYS A 48 -5.98 -7.48 0.96
C LYS A 48 -6.74 -7.64 -0.36
N LYS A 49 -8.07 -7.69 -0.27
CA LYS A 49 -8.93 -7.79 -1.46
C LYS A 49 -8.89 -6.48 -2.24
N THR A 50 -8.72 -6.60 -3.55
CA THR A 50 -8.59 -5.45 -4.46
C THR A 50 -9.58 -5.52 -5.61
N GLY A 51 -9.76 -4.39 -6.29
CA GLY A 51 -10.47 -4.31 -7.56
C GLY A 51 -9.94 -3.16 -8.41
N GLN A 52 -10.31 -3.15 -9.68
CA GLN A 52 -9.97 -2.09 -10.62
C GLN A 52 -11.13 -1.90 -11.61
N SER A 53 -11.23 -0.72 -12.21
CA SER A 53 -12.31 -0.35 -13.15
C SER A 53 -12.40 -1.31 -14.33
N SER A 54 -11.25 -1.69 -14.88
CA SER A 54 -11.12 -2.65 -15.97
C SER A 54 -9.77 -3.36 -15.89
N THR A 55 -9.59 -4.43 -16.66
CA THR A 55 -8.34 -5.21 -16.66
C THR A 55 -7.83 -5.35 -18.09
N TYR A 56 -6.64 -4.82 -18.38
CA TYR A 56 -6.06 -4.85 -19.73
C TYR A 56 -5.81 -6.27 -20.24
N HIS A 57 -5.30 -7.13 -19.36
CA HIS A 57 -5.00 -8.52 -19.64
C HIS A 57 -5.12 -9.32 -18.35
N HIS A 58 -5.53 -10.59 -18.41
CA HIS A 58 -5.77 -11.42 -17.22
C HIS A 58 -4.55 -11.54 -16.28
N ASN A 59 -3.34 -11.31 -16.79
CA ASN A 59 -2.10 -11.28 -16.00
C ASN A 59 -1.90 -9.99 -15.18
N TYR A 60 -2.61 -8.90 -15.49
CA TYR A 60 -2.47 -7.59 -14.82
C TYR A 60 -3.63 -7.29 -13.87
N GLY A 61 -3.99 -8.29 -13.06
CA GLY A 61 -5.08 -8.18 -12.10
C GLY A 61 -4.77 -7.21 -10.96
N SER A 62 -5.82 -6.65 -10.36
CA SER A 62 -5.72 -5.65 -9.28
C SER A 62 -4.88 -6.10 -8.08
N ARG A 63 -4.82 -7.41 -7.80
CA ARG A 63 -4.09 -7.97 -6.64
C ARG A 63 -2.59 -7.66 -6.67
N LEU A 64 -2.03 -7.40 -7.85
CA LEU A 64 -0.61 -7.09 -8.01
C LEU A 64 -0.22 -5.74 -7.40
N GLY A 65 -1.18 -4.91 -6.98
CA GLY A 65 -0.90 -3.67 -6.27
C GLY A 65 -0.73 -3.84 -4.75
N VAL A 66 -0.85 -5.04 -4.20
CA VAL A 66 -0.71 -5.32 -2.75
C VAL A 66 -0.03 -6.66 -2.46
N ASP A 67 0.73 -7.18 -3.42
CA ASP A 67 1.38 -8.49 -3.29
C ASP A 67 2.79 -8.40 -2.69
N GLY A 68 3.30 -7.19 -2.49
CA GLY A 68 4.63 -6.92 -1.92
C GLY A 68 5.77 -6.96 -2.93
N ILE A 69 5.47 -7.10 -4.23
CA ILE A 69 6.48 -7.34 -5.27
C ILE A 69 6.64 -6.08 -6.14
N LYS A 70 7.75 -5.36 -5.93
CA LYS A 70 8.11 -4.12 -6.66
C LYS A 70 9.06 -4.37 -7.83
N GLU A 71 8.88 -5.50 -8.51
CA GLU A 71 9.75 -5.97 -9.59
C GLU A 71 9.29 -5.50 -10.98
N PRO A 72 10.17 -5.49 -12.00
CA PRO A 72 9.77 -5.27 -13.39
C PRO A 72 8.61 -6.18 -13.80
N ASN A 73 7.65 -5.64 -14.54
CA ASN A 73 6.46 -6.34 -15.03
C ASN A 73 5.48 -6.86 -13.95
N ASN A 74 5.74 -6.67 -12.65
CA ASN A 74 4.73 -6.86 -11.61
C ASN A 74 3.97 -5.55 -11.39
N HIS A 75 2.75 -5.47 -11.92
CA HIS A 75 1.86 -4.31 -11.80
C HIS A 75 0.44 -4.68 -12.21
N PHE A 76 -0.54 -3.97 -11.64
CA PHE A 76 -1.89 -4.00 -12.20
C PHE A 76 -1.98 -3.06 -13.42
N HIS A 77 -2.96 -3.27 -14.29
CA HIS A 77 -3.14 -2.45 -15.49
C HIS A 77 -4.60 -2.43 -15.94
N THR A 78 -5.19 -1.23 -16.05
CA THR A 78 -6.54 -1.03 -16.61
C THR A 78 -6.52 -0.96 -18.13
N LEU A 79 -7.68 -1.01 -18.77
CA LEU A 79 -7.83 -0.59 -20.17
C LEU A 79 -7.65 0.93 -20.30
N ASP A 80 -7.63 1.41 -21.54
CA ASP A 80 -7.68 2.82 -21.88
C ASP A 80 -9.11 3.33 -21.69
N GLU A 81 -9.35 4.09 -20.62
CA GLU A 81 -10.69 4.55 -20.26
C GLU A 81 -10.64 5.91 -19.55
N PHE A 82 -11.80 6.55 -19.37
CA PHE A 82 -11.87 7.78 -18.60
C PHE A 82 -11.83 7.49 -17.10
N GLU A 83 -10.97 8.22 -16.40
CA GLU A 83 -10.81 8.14 -14.94
C GLU A 83 -10.67 6.71 -14.38
N PRO A 84 -9.76 5.89 -14.94
CA PRO A 84 -9.53 4.53 -14.45
C PRO A 84 -9.14 4.56 -12.98
N PHE A 85 -9.60 3.55 -12.24
CA PHE A 85 -9.37 3.48 -10.80
C PHE A 85 -9.02 2.08 -10.34
N TRP A 86 -8.32 2.05 -9.22
CA TRP A 86 -8.00 0.85 -8.46
C TRP A 86 -8.40 1.07 -7.00
N TRP A 87 -8.79 0.00 -6.30
CA TRP A 87 -9.13 0.07 -4.89
C TRP A 87 -8.69 -1.15 -4.11
N VAL A 88 -8.52 -0.97 -2.80
CA VAL A 88 -8.28 -2.03 -1.82
C VAL A 88 -9.28 -1.94 -0.68
N ASN A 89 -9.81 -3.10 -0.26
CA ASN A 89 -10.61 -3.26 0.95
C ASN A 89 -9.73 -3.83 2.07
N LEU A 90 -9.45 -2.99 3.07
CA LEU A 90 -8.57 -3.27 4.20
C LEU A 90 -9.15 -4.33 5.17
N GLY A 91 -10.43 -4.67 5.03
CA GLY A 91 -11.15 -5.66 5.84
C GLY A 91 -11.73 -5.11 7.15
N GLN A 92 -11.25 -3.94 7.58
CA GLN A 92 -11.82 -3.16 8.67
C GLN A 92 -11.50 -1.68 8.48
N VAL A 93 -12.09 -0.84 9.30
CA VAL A 93 -11.94 0.61 9.22
C VAL A 93 -10.65 1.07 9.89
N TYR A 94 -9.83 1.83 9.16
CA TYR A 94 -8.62 2.46 9.67
C TYR A 94 -8.67 3.97 9.49
N LYS A 95 -7.96 4.72 10.34
CA LYS A 95 -7.57 6.11 10.04
C LYS A 95 -6.35 6.07 9.12
N ILE A 96 -6.53 6.50 7.88
CA ILE A 96 -5.47 6.42 6.87
C ILE A 96 -4.58 7.64 6.96
N GLN A 97 -3.28 7.40 7.06
CA GLN A 97 -2.30 8.47 7.22
C GLN A 97 -1.53 8.79 5.94
N LYS A 98 -1.16 7.78 5.17
CA LYS A 98 -0.49 7.97 3.89
C LYS A 98 -0.71 6.75 3.02
N VAL A 99 -0.60 6.98 1.73
CA VAL A 99 -0.50 5.93 0.72
C VAL A 99 0.84 6.11 0.01
N VAL A 100 1.59 5.02 -0.10
CA VAL A 100 2.83 4.98 -0.86
C VAL A 100 2.56 4.15 -2.11
N SER A 101 2.82 4.73 -3.28
CA SER A 101 2.58 4.09 -4.56
C SER A 101 3.89 3.96 -5.33
N THR A 102 4.15 2.79 -5.88
CA THR A 102 5.32 2.54 -6.73
C THR A 102 4.87 2.56 -8.18
N ASN A 103 5.34 3.53 -8.95
CA ASN A 103 5.01 3.61 -10.38
C ASN A 103 5.70 2.48 -11.16
N ARG A 104 5.09 2.06 -12.27
CA ARG A 104 5.56 0.95 -13.11
C ARG A 104 7.04 1.11 -13.49
N MET A 105 7.82 0.04 -13.32
CA MET A 105 9.23 -0.04 -13.72
C MET A 105 9.38 -0.43 -15.20
N ASN A 106 10.46 0.04 -15.85
CA ASN A 106 10.93 -0.43 -17.16
C ASN A 106 9.92 -0.40 -18.32
N CYS A 107 9.11 0.67 -18.44
CA CYS A 107 8.30 0.90 -19.63
C CYS A 107 8.66 2.21 -20.34
N ILE A 108 9.49 2.11 -21.38
CA ILE A 108 9.96 3.26 -22.17
C ILE A 108 8.77 4.04 -22.78
N GLY A 109 7.76 3.34 -23.29
CA GLY A 109 6.54 3.94 -23.88
C GLY A 109 5.42 4.30 -22.88
N CYS A 110 5.62 4.09 -21.58
CA CYS A 110 4.63 4.44 -20.54
C CYS A 110 5.03 5.66 -19.72
N THR A 111 6.21 6.23 -19.99
CA THR A 111 6.74 7.38 -19.24
C THR A 111 5.76 8.54 -19.29
N GLY A 112 5.41 9.07 -18.11
CA GLY A 112 4.54 10.24 -17.97
C GLY A 112 3.05 10.03 -18.23
N ARG A 113 2.57 8.78 -18.28
CA ARG A 113 1.11 8.49 -18.29
C ARG A 113 0.42 8.96 -17.01
N LEU A 114 0.96 8.61 -15.84
CA LEU A 114 0.39 9.04 -14.57
C LEU A 114 0.68 10.53 -14.32
N LYS A 115 -0.22 11.40 -14.78
CA LYS A 115 -0.13 12.86 -14.64
C LYS A 115 -0.80 13.38 -13.38
N LYS A 116 -1.87 12.74 -12.94
CA LYS A 116 -2.57 13.09 -11.72
C LYS A 116 -3.21 11.84 -11.13
N MET A 117 -3.01 11.64 -9.84
CA MET A 117 -3.66 10.58 -9.08
C MET A 117 -4.36 11.19 -7.88
N VAL A 118 -5.63 10.83 -7.66
CA VAL A 118 -6.39 11.29 -6.49
C VAL A 118 -6.77 10.09 -5.65
N ILE A 119 -6.56 10.22 -4.34
CA ILE A 119 -6.78 9.15 -3.37
C ILE A 119 -7.95 9.53 -2.48
N HIS A 120 -8.94 8.65 -2.45
CA HIS A 120 -10.10 8.78 -1.59
C HIS A 120 -10.21 7.59 -0.64
N VAL A 121 -10.80 7.83 0.52
CA VAL A 121 -11.00 6.84 1.59
C VAL A 121 -12.46 6.86 2.01
N GLY A 122 -13.08 5.69 2.15
CA GLY A 122 -14.48 5.57 2.57
C GLY A 122 -14.83 4.17 3.04
N ASN A 123 -16.12 3.94 3.30
CA ASN A 123 -16.62 2.63 3.73
C ASN A 123 -17.22 1.80 2.57
N SER A 124 -17.45 2.45 1.42
CA SER A 124 -17.96 1.87 0.18
C SER A 124 -17.27 2.52 -1.02
N LEU A 125 -17.57 2.04 -2.23
CA LEU A 125 -17.12 2.64 -3.49
C LEU A 125 -18.02 3.79 -3.98
N ASP A 126 -19.02 4.19 -3.19
CA ASP A 126 -19.83 5.37 -3.48
C ASP A 126 -18.95 6.62 -3.32
N THR A 127 -18.52 7.16 -4.46
CA THR A 127 -17.54 8.26 -4.51
C THR A 127 -18.04 9.52 -3.78
N CYS A 128 -19.36 9.76 -3.74
CA CYS A 128 -19.95 10.89 -3.03
C CYS A 128 -19.74 10.82 -1.51
N GLN A 129 -19.53 9.63 -0.95
CA GLN A 129 -19.33 9.41 0.47
C GLN A 129 -17.85 9.29 0.87
N MET A 130 -16.96 9.14 -0.11
CA MET A 130 -15.53 9.03 0.16
C MET A 130 -14.92 10.40 0.49
N LYS A 131 -13.92 10.41 1.37
CA LYS A 131 -13.17 11.60 1.77
C LYS A 131 -11.83 11.63 1.06
N LEU A 132 -11.41 12.80 0.62
CA LEU A 132 -10.09 13.00 0.04
C LEU A 132 -9.01 12.68 1.08
N CYS A 133 -8.11 11.76 0.75
CA CYS A 133 -6.84 11.58 1.46
C CYS A 133 -5.84 12.62 0.94
N GLY A 134 -5.57 12.58 -0.37
CA GLY A 134 -4.54 13.42 -0.98
C GLY A 134 -4.46 13.18 -2.48
N GLN A 135 -3.51 13.84 -3.12
CA GLN A 135 -3.28 13.73 -4.55
C GLN A 135 -1.80 13.79 -4.89
N PHE A 136 -1.45 13.16 -5.99
CA PHE A 136 -0.17 13.30 -6.67
C PHE A 136 -0.35 14.09 -7.96
N ILE A 137 0.57 14.99 -8.23
CA ILE A 137 0.66 15.77 -9.47
C ILE A 137 2.01 15.43 -10.12
N GLY A 138 1.94 14.86 -11.32
CA GLY A 138 3.06 14.33 -12.09
C GLY A 138 3.50 15.24 -13.23
N PRO A 139 4.09 14.67 -14.30
CA PRO A 139 4.11 13.24 -14.65
C PRO A 139 4.98 12.37 -13.75
N ALA A 140 4.54 11.14 -13.48
CA ALA A 140 5.37 10.16 -12.79
C ALA A 140 6.46 9.58 -13.71
N VAL A 141 7.67 9.39 -13.16
CA VAL A 141 8.78 8.72 -13.84
C VAL A 141 8.79 7.21 -13.53
N PRO A 142 9.41 6.36 -14.37
CA PRO A 142 9.48 4.93 -14.10
C PRO A 142 10.09 4.62 -12.73
N ASN A 143 9.54 3.64 -12.03
CA ASN A 143 9.96 3.24 -10.68
C ASN A 143 9.88 4.34 -9.59
N GLN A 144 9.17 5.43 -9.85
CA GLN A 144 9.03 6.49 -8.84
C GLN A 144 8.23 5.98 -7.64
N ILE A 145 8.77 6.19 -6.45
CA ILE A 145 8.05 6.05 -5.19
C ILE A 145 7.32 7.37 -4.91
N ILE A 146 5.99 7.31 -4.94
CA ILE A 146 5.10 8.44 -4.70
C ILE A 146 4.52 8.30 -3.29
N VAL A 147 4.88 9.23 -2.41
CA VAL A 147 4.33 9.28 -1.05
C VAL A 147 3.22 10.34 -1.01
N THR A 148 1.97 9.90 -0.83
CA THR A 148 0.81 10.79 -0.72
C THR A 148 0.31 10.81 0.72
N PRO A 149 0.60 11.89 1.49
CA PRO A 149 0.08 12.03 2.85
C PRO A 149 -1.44 12.31 2.84
N CYS A 150 -2.14 11.76 3.83
CA CYS A 150 -3.55 12.00 4.10
C CYS A 150 -3.71 12.97 5.28
N PHE A 151 -3.66 14.28 5.03
CA PHE A 151 -3.61 15.28 6.09
C PHE A 151 -4.85 15.32 6.99
N ALA A 152 -6.04 15.04 6.42
CA ALA A 152 -7.29 15.01 7.17
C ALA A 152 -7.51 13.71 7.95
N LEU A 153 -6.58 12.75 7.88
CA LEU A 153 -6.68 11.42 8.48
C LEU A 153 -8.05 10.75 8.24
N PRO A 154 -8.52 10.67 6.97
CA PRO A 154 -9.84 10.12 6.68
C PRO A 154 -9.92 8.67 7.14
N GLN A 155 -11.10 8.31 7.64
CA GLN A 155 -11.38 7.00 8.20
C GLN A 155 -12.20 6.17 7.21
N GLY A 156 -11.77 4.94 6.95
CA GLY A 156 -12.49 4.03 6.07
C GLY A 156 -11.82 2.67 5.93
N GLN A 157 -12.55 1.73 5.33
CA GLN A 157 -12.05 0.40 4.99
C GLN A 157 -11.70 0.26 3.50
N ILE A 158 -12.15 1.19 2.66
CA ILE A 158 -11.86 1.23 1.22
C ILE A 158 -10.94 2.40 0.93
N VAL A 159 -9.81 2.13 0.26
CA VAL A 159 -8.94 3.15 -0.31
C VAL A 159 -9.01 3.03 -1.83
N LYS A 160 -9.40 4.12 -2.51
CA LYS A 160 -9.56 4.19 -3.96
C LYS A 160 -8.57 5.20 -4.53
N LEU A 161 -7.79 4.77 -5.51
CA LEU A 161 -6.87 5.60 -6.28
C LEU A 161 -7.47 5.76 -7.68
N THR A 162 -7.61 7.00 -8.14
CA THR A 162 -8.12 7.32 -9.48
C THR A 162 -7.05 8.08 -10.26
N SER A 163 -6.71 7.61 -11.46
CA SER A 163 -5.94 8.42 -12.42
C SER A 163 -6.89 9.45 -13.03
N VAL A 164 -6.58 10.74 -12.92
CA VAL A 164 -7.49 11.80 -13.36
C VAL A 164 -6.92 12.47 -14.60
N ASN A 165 -7.58 12.22 -15.74
CA ASN A 165 -7.36 12.92 -17.00
C ASN A 165 -8.72 13.23 -17.63
N THR A 166 -9.13 14.50 -17.60
CA THR A 166 -10.42 14.93 -18.15
C THR A 166 -10.35 15.23 -19.64
N ALA A 167 -9.16 15.29 -20.23
CA ALA A 167 -8.97 15.63 -21.64
C ALA A 167 -9.00 14.40 -22.56
N ALA A 168 -8.64 13.22 -22.04
CA ALA A 168 -8.61 11.98 -22.81
C ALA A 168 -8.66 10.76 -21.88
N PRO A 169 -9.07 9.59 -22.40
CA PRO A 169 -8.81 8.30 -21.76
C PRO A 169 -7.34 8.11 -21.41
N ASP A 170 -7.07 7.33 -20.37
CA ASP A 170 -5.71 6.92 -20.03
C ASP A 170 -5.72 5.52 -19.41
N PHE A 171 -4.52 4.95 -19.26
CA PHE A 171 -4.30 3.74 -18.51
C PHE A 171 -3.96 4.06 -17.05
N PHE A 172 -4.34 3.17 -16.13
CA PHE A 172 -3.85 3.21 -14.77
C PHE A 172 -3.08 1.93 -14.43
N HIS A 173 -1.83 2.11 -14.03
CA HIS A 173 -0.94 1.04 -13.67
C HIS A 173 0.03 1.49 -12.56
N LEU A 174 0.12 0.68 -11.50
CA LEU A 174 1.13 0.83 -10.46
C LEU A 174 1.68 -0.56 -10.13
N SER A 175 2.93 -0.60 -9.73
CA SER A 175 3.61 -1.81 -9.31
C SER A 175 3.29 -2.20 -7.88
N GLU A 176 3.02 -1.24 -7.00
CA GLU A 176 2.63 -1.53 -5.61
C GLU A 176 1.92 -0.34 -4.96
N VAL A 177 0.99 -0.61 -4.03
CA VAL A 177 0.23 0.38 -3.25
C VAL A 177 0.20 -0.03 -1.77
N GLU A 178 0.98 0.69 -0.97
CA GLU A 178 1.13 0.50 0.46
C GLU A 178 0.30 1.54 1.22
N VAL A 179 -0.74 1.08 1.93
CA VAL A 179 -1.59 1.93 2.77
C VAL A 179 -1.13 1.83 4.21
N TYR A 180 -0.84 2.97 4.84
CA TYR A 180 -0.46 3.04 6.24
C TYR A 180 -1.54 3.74 7.08
N GLY A 181 -1.93 3.11 8.19
CA GLY A 181 -2.98 3.61 9.08
C GLY A 181 -2.96 2.96 10.46
N PHE A 182 -3.97 3.31 11.27
CA PHE A 182 -4.14 2.88 12.67
C PHE A 182 -5.59 3.03 13.17
#